data_AF-A0A517N773-F1
#
_entry.id   AF-A0A517N773-F1
#
_cell.length_a   1.000
_cell.length_b   1.000
_cell.length_c   1.000
_cell.angle_alpha   90.00
_cell.angle_beta   90.00
_cell.angle_gamma   90.00
#
_symmetry.space_group_name_H-M   'P 1'
#
loop_
_entity.id
_entity.type
_entity.pdbx_description
1 polymer ?
#
loop_
_entity_poly.entity_id
_entity_poly.type
_entity_poly.pdbx_seq_one_letter_code
_entity_poly.pdbx_strand_id
1 'polypeptide(L)'
;MFKSNRSPIPIDTHPPDDEFDMKSPLQAMRDLLVEDKRFKIEAYQFIRESLQYAHEHLSETAPSPREGEEFSDESDPNHVTGQQLCEACRQYALQQYGYLAKMVLANWGVHQTSDFGELVYNLIRIEQMRKSDSDRREDFHDVYCFDNAFEPEFEFVAKDDD
;
A
#
# COMPACT_ATOMS: atom_id res chain seq x y z
N MET A 1 -11.35 -10.16 -74.70
CA MET A 1 -11.64 -9.01 -73.82
C MET A 1 -12.93 -9.30 -73.08
N PHE A 2 -12.83 -9.86 -71.86
CA PHE A 2 -13.97 -10.05 -70.96
C PHE A 2 -13.63 -9.35 -69.65
N LYS A 3 -14.48 -8.39 -69.27
CA LYS A 3 -14.28 -7.48 -68.14
C LYS A 3 -14.40 -8.27 -66.84
N SER A 4 -13.35 -8.20 -66.02
CA SER A 4 -13.31 -8.74 -64.66
C SER A 4 -14.32 -7.98 -63.80
N ASN A 5 -15.38 -8.67 -63.36
CA ASN A 5 -16.35 -8.16 -62.41
C ASN A 5 -15.95 -8.65 -61.01
N ARG A 6 -15.13 -7.86 -60.29
CA ARG A 6 -14.97 -8.01 -58.84
C ARG A 6 -15.82 -6.94 -58.17
N SER A 7 -16.88 -7.36 -57.52
CA SER A 7 -17.61 -6.50 -56.57
C SER A 7 -16.63 -6.04 -55.47
N PRO A 8 -16.67 -4.77 -55.04
CA PRO A 8 -15.86 -4.34 -53.90
C PRO A 8 -16.35 -5.05 -52.63
N ILE A 9 -15.40 -5.58 -51.86
CA ILE A 9 -15.63 -6.07 -50.51
C ILE A 9 -16.04 -4.85 -49.67
N PRO A 10 -17.13 -4.87 -48.90
CA PRO A 10 -17.41 -3.79 -47.97
C PRO A 10 -16.26 -3.75 -46.97
N ILE A 11 -15.52 -2.64 -46.94
CA ILE A 11 -14.59 -2.35 -45.87
C ILE A 11 -15.51 -2.10 -44.67
N ASP A 12 -15.52 -3.05 -43.74
CA ASP A 12 -16.18 -2.90 -42.46
C ASP A 12 -15.50 -1.73 -41.75
N THR A 13 -16.01 -0.52 -41.96
CA THR A 13 -15.67 0.64 -41.14
C THR A 13 -16.37 0.43 -39.81
N HIS A 14 -15.78 -0.43 -38.99
CA HIS A 14 -16.03 -0.39 -37.57
C HIS A 14 -15.61 1.00 -37.09
N PRO A 15 -16.47 1.73 -36.37
CA PRO A 15 -16.08 2.99 -35.74
C PRO A 15 -14.88 2.76 -34.80
N PRO A 16 -14.03 3.77 -34.57
CA PRO A 16 -13.11 3.75 -33.44
C PRO A 16 -13.94 4.01 -32.18
N ASP A 17 -14.70 3.01 -31.73
CA ASP A 17 -15.39 3.06 -30.45
C ASP A 17 -14.32 2.84 -29.36
N ASP A 18 -13.67 3.96 -29.02
CA ASP A 18 -13.49 4.46 -27.65
C ASP A 18 -14.01 3.50 -26.56
N GLU A 19 -13.17 2.61 -26.01
CA GLU A 19 -13.53 1.87 -24.80
C GLU A 19 -12.28 1.40 -24.01
N PHE A 20 -12.05 2.12 -22.91
CA PHE A 20 -11.13 1.86 -21.79
C PHE A 20 -9.64 2.16 -21.99
N ASP A 21 -9.28 3.45 -21.93
CA ASP A 21 -7.97 3.88 -21.42
C ASP A 21 -7.87 3.59 -19.90
N MET A 22 -8.06 2.33 -19.50
CA MET A 22 -7.59 1.86 -18.20
C MET A 22 -6.07 1.79 -18.33
N LYS A 23 -5.40 2.85 -17.87
CA LYS A 23 -3.94 2.86 -17.75
C LYS A 23 -3.52 1.55 -17.09
N SER A 24 -2.64 0.79 -17.77
CA SER A 24 -2.09 -0.41 -17.16
C SER A 24 -1.50 -0.08 -15.78
N PRO A 25 -1.49 -1.00 -14.81
CA PRO A 25 -0.94 -0.75 -13.47
C PRO A 25 0.48 -0.16 -13.49
N LEU A 26 1.32 -0.65 -14.42
CA LEU A 26 2.67 -0.12 -14.63
C LEU A 26 2.67 1.33 -15.12
N GLN A 27 1.74 1.66 -16.01
CA GLN A 27 1.58 3.02 -16.52
C GLN A 27 1.07 3.98 -15.43
N ALA A 28 0.10 3.54 -14.62
CA ALA A 28 -0.42 4.32 -13.50
C ALA A 28 0.67 4.58 -12.44
N MET A 29 1.46 3.56 -12.10
CA MET A 29 2.60 3.71 -11.18
C MET A 29 3.67 4.65 -11.75
N ARG A 30 3.99 4.54 -13.04
CA ARG A 30 4.96 5.43 -13.69
C ARG A 30 4.52 6.89 -13.61
N ASP A 31 3.26 7.16 -13.90
CA ASP A 31 2.72 8.52 -13.83
C ASP A 31 2.73 9.04 -12.39
N LEU A 32 2.36 8.21 -11.41
CA LEU A 32 2.43 8.54 -10.00
C LEU A 32 3.85 8.95 -9.56
N LEU A 33 4.88 8.19 -9.95
CA LEU A 33 6.28 8.50 -9.61
C LEU A 33 6.80 9.79 -10.26
N VAL A 34 6.20 10.21 -11.39
CA VAL A 34 6.53 11.48 -12.04
C VAL A 34 5.86 12.65 -11.31
N GLU A 35 4.61 12.46 -10.89
CA GLU A 35 3.79 13.45 -10.18
C GLU A 35 4.27 13.67 -8.74
N ASP A 36 4.51 12.60 -7.98
CA ASP A 36 4.91 12.65 -6.58
C ASP A 36 6.32 12.09 -6.40
N LYS A 37 7.29 12.99 -6.36
CA LYS A 37 8.72 12.68 -6.22
C LYS A 37 9.19 12.59 -4.77
N ARG A 38 8.28 12.78 -3.79
CA ARG A 38 8.61 12.69 -2.36
C ARG A 38 9.04 11.28 -1.99
N PHE A 39 8.41 10.28 -2.63
CA PHE A 39 8.61 8.87 -2.34
C PHE A 39 9.23 8.12 -3.51
N LYS A 40 10.16 7.21 -3.21
CA LYS A 40 10.73 6.30 -4.21
C LYS A 40 9.81 5.08 -4.43
N ILE A 41 10.02 4.36 -5.54
CA ILE A 41 9.21 3.17 -5.87
C ILE A 41 9.28 2.10 -4.79
N GLU A 42 10.43 1.97 -4.13
CA GLU A 42 10.67 1.04 -3.04
C GLU A 42 9.73 1.30 -1.85
N ALA A 43 9.36 2.55 -1.58
CA ALA A 43 8.40 2.87 -0.52
C ALA A 43 7.00 2.29 -0.82
N TYR A 44 6.55 2.37 -2.07
CA TYR A 44 5.27 1.77 -2.49
C TYR A 44 5.31 0.24 -2.45
N GLN A 45 6.44 -0.36 -2.84
CA GLN A 45 6.64 -1.81 -2.70
C GLN A 45 6.60 -2.23 -1.23
N PHE A 46 7.31 -1.49 -0.36
CA PHE A 46 7.34 -1.72 1.08
C PHE A 46 5.95 -1.68 1.71
N ILE A 47 5.06 -0.76 1.30
CA ILE A 47 3.66 -0.73 1.78
C ILE A 47 2.91 -2.00 1.41
N ARG A 48 3.07 -2.50 0.17
CA ARG A 48 2.39 -3.73 -0.28
C ARG A 48 2.89 -4.95 0.51
N GLU A 49 4.19 -5.02 0.76
CA GLU A 49 4.80 -6.10 1.55
C GLU A 49 4.39 -6.03 3.02
N SER A 50 4.33 -4.82 3.60
CA SER A 50 3.86 -4.62 4.99
C SER A 50 2.37 -4.94 5.16
N LEU A 51 1.54 -4.67 4.15
CA LEU A 51 0.13 -5.06 4.16
C LEU A 51 -0.01 -6.59 4.11
N GLN A 52 0.78 -7.26 3.27
CA GLN A 52 0.84 -8.74 3.25
C GLN A 52 1.27 -9.28 4.62
N TYR A 53 2.31 -8.69 5.22
CA TYR A 53 2.78 -9.04 6.56
C TYR A 53 1.65 -8.88 7.59
N ALA A 54 0.83 -7.82 7.50
CA ALA A 54 -0.31 -7.60 8.38
C ALA A 54 -1.35 -8.73 8.30
N HIS A 55 -1.74 -9.16 7.10
CA HIS A 55 -2.67 -10.27 6.95
C HIS A 55 -2.12 -11.58 7.52
N GLU A 56 -0.83 -11.83 7.38
CA GLU A 56 -0.18 -13.05 7.85
C GLU A 56 0.02 -13.10 9.38
N HIS A 57 0.28 -11.94 10.01
CA HIS A 57 0.74 -11.90 11.42
C HIS A 57 -0.22 -11.18 12.38
N LEU A 58 -1.18 -10.38 11.90
CA LEU A 58 -2.08 -9.57 12.73
C LEU A 58 -3.56 -9.98 12.62
N SER A 59 -3.92 -10.86 11.68
CA SER A 59 -5.30 -11.29 11.42
C SER A 59 -5.96 -12.05 12.58
N GLU A 60 -5.20 -12.55 13.56
CA GLU A 60 -5.72 -13.22 14.75
C GLU A 60 -6.34 -12.26 15.79
N THR A 61 -6.15 -10.94 15.64
CA THR A 61 -6.64 -9.93 16.61
C THR A 61 -7.95 -9.26 16.23
N ALA A 62 -8.52 -9.55 15.07
CA ALA A 62 -9.81 -9.01 14.68
C ALA A 62 -10.94 -9.66 15.51
N PRO A 63 -11.81 -8.89 16.18
CA PRO A 63 -12.95 -9.45 16.89
C PRO A 63 -13.86 -10.15 15.88
N SER A 64 -14.19 -11.43 16.12
CA SER A 64 -15.21 -12.12 15.33
C SER A 64 -16.50 -11.31 15.35
N PRO A 65 -17.18 -11.10 14.20
CA PRO A 65 -18.43 -10.36 14.16
C PRO A 65 -19.42 -10.95 15.17
N ARG A 66 -20.02 -10.11 16.01
CA ARG A 66 -21.05 -10.60 16.93
C ARG A 66 -22.28 -10.99 16.13
N GLU A 67 -22.94 -12.08 16.53
CA GLU A 67 -24.18 -12.54 15.89
C GLU A 67 -25.22 -11.39 15.89
N GLY A 68 -25.45 -10.77 14.74
CA GLY A 68 -26.39 -9.66 14.55
C GLY A 68 -25.79 -8.31 14.13
N GLU A 69 -24.47 -8.19 14.02
CA GLU A 69 -23.82 -6.99 13.44
C GLU A 69 -23.95 -7.01 11.91
N GLU A 70 -24.36 -5.88 11.31
CA GLU A 70 -24.43 -5.73 9.86
C GLU A 70 -23.03 -5.86 9.25
N PHE A 71 -22.91 -6.62 8.17
CA PHE A 71 -21.65 -6.80 7.44
C PHE A 71 -21.18 -5.44 6.91
N SER A 72 -20.15 -4.88 7.54
CA SER A 72 -19.46 -3.66 7.11
C SER A 72 -18.07 -4.02 6.59
N ASP A 73 -17.45 -3.17 5.77
CA ASP A 73 -16.06 -3.38 5.36
C ASP A 73 -15.10 -3.49 6.57
N GLU A 74 -15.46 -2.90 7.73
CA GLU A 74 -14.70 -3.03 8.98
C GLU A 74 -14.77 -4.42 9.61
N SER A 75 -15.82 -5.17 9.30
CA SER A 75 -16.03 -6.55 9.75
C SER A 75 -15.47 -7.60 8.78
N ASP A 76 -14.88 -7.16 7.66
CA ASP A 76 -14.12 -8.06 6.80
C ASP A 76 -12.86 -8.51 7.57
N PRO A 77 -12.66 -9.82 7.79
CA PRO A 77 -11.46 -10.33 8.46
C PRO A 77 -10.16 -9.98 7.72
N ASN A 78 -10.24 -9.50 6.47
CA ASN A 78 -9.11 -8.99 5.71
C ASN A 78 -8.95 -7.46 5.79
N HIS A 79 -9.80 -6.73 6.50
CA HIS A 79 -9.62 -5.29 6.65
C HIS A 79 -8.49 -5.00 7.65
N VAL A 80 -7.54 -4.16 7.22
CA VAL A 80 -6.41 -3.70 8.05
C VAL A 80 -6.55 -2.20 8.22
N THR A 81 -6.71 -1.75 9.46
CA THR A 81 -6.81 -0.32 9.76
C THR A 81 -5.49 0.39 9.50
N GLY A 82 -5.52 1.72 9.34
CA GLY A 82 -4.30 2.51 9.18
C GLY A 82 -3.29 2.32 10.31
N GLN A 83 -3.77 2.21 11.56
CA GLN A 83 -2.92 1.98 12.73
C GLN A 83 -2.30 0.58 12.72
N GLN A 84 -3.07 -0.45 12.34
CA GLN A 84 -2.56 -1.81 12.19
C GLN A 84 -1.51 -1.88 11.08
N LEU A 85 -1.73 -1.18 9.96
CA LEU A 85 -0.74 -1.11 8.88
C LEU A 85 0.53 -0.38 9.32
N CYS A 86 0.44 0.71 10.10
CA CYS A 86 1.60 1.39 10.66
C CYS A 86 2.45 0.45 11.52
N GLU A 87 1.80 -0.34 12.38
CA GLU A 87 2.50 -1.31 13.24
C GLU A 87 3.09 -2.47 12.42
N ALA A 88 2.37 -2.96 11.41
CA ALA A 88 2.90 -3.93 10.46
C ALA A 88 4.14 -3.39 9.73
N CYS A 89 4.12 -2.13 9.29
CA CYS A 89 5.28 -1.47 8.69
C CYS A 89 6.46 -1.43 9.68
N ARG A 90 6.21 -1.13 10.95
CA ARG A 90 7.26 -1.10 11.98
C ARG A 90 7.93 -2.47 12.11
N GLN A 91 7.13 -3.50 12.35
CA GLN A 91 7.62 -4.86 12.58
C GLN A 91 8.32 -5.42 11.35
N TYR A 92 7.71 -5.22 10.17
CA TYR A 92 8.28 -5.66 8.90
C TYR A 92 9.61 -4.97 8.62
N ALA A 93 9.72 -3.65 8.83
CA ALA A 93 10.98 -2.94 8.64
C ALA A 93 12.08 -3.41 9.60
N LEU A 94 11.74 -3.66 10.88
CA LEU A 94 12.68 -4.23 11.85
C LEU A 94 13.11 -5.65 11.46
N GLN A 95 12.20 -6.47 10.96
CA GLN A 95 12.51 -7.84 10.52
C GLN A 95 13.46 -7.85 9.32
N GLN A 96 13.25 -6.96 8.34
CA GLN A 96 14.07 -6.91 7.12
C GLN A 96 15.40 -6.19 7.30
N TYR A 97 15.41 -5.10 8.07
CA TYR A 97 16.53 -4.15 8.10
C TYR A 97 17.12 -3.94 9.50
N GLY A 98 16.50 -4.51 10.55
CA GLY A 98 16.90 -4.28 11.93
C GLY A 98 16.96 -2.79 12.28
N TYR A 99 17.99 -2.40 13.01
CA TYR A 99 18.20 -1.00 13.42
C TYR A 99 18.58 -0.05 12.26
N LEU A 100 18.76 -0.56 11.03
CA LEU A 100 18.93 0.27 9.84
C LEU A 100 17.59 0.71 9.23
N ALA A 101 16.47 0.18 9.71
CA ALA A 101 15.12 0.44 9.19
C ALA A 101 14.85 1.94 8.98
N LYS A 102 15.12 2.77 10.00
CA LYS A 102 14.95 4.24 9.91
C LYS A 102 15.73 4.86 8.76
N MET A 103 16.98 4.47 8.54
CA MET A 103 17.82 5.00 7.47
C MET A 103 17.33 4.54 6.09
N VAL A 104 16.91 3.28 5.98
CA VAL A 104 16.37 2.71 4.73
C VAL A 104 15.09 3.44 4.33
N LEU A 105 14.14 3.56 5.26
CA LEU A 105 12.87 4.28 5.06
C LEU A 105 13.11 5.75 4.70
N ALA A 106 14.01 6.44 5.42
CA ALA A 106 14.38 7.82 5.13
C ALA A 106 14.97 7.98 3.73
N ASN A 107 15.79 7.02 3.26
CA ASN A 107 16.32 7.04 1.90
C ASN A 107 15.22 6.87 0.84
N TRP A 108 14.07 6.28 1.18
CA TRP A 108 12.90 6.19 0.29
C TRP A 108 11.92 7.36 0.42
N GLY A 109 12.24 8.34 1.29
CA GLY A 109 11.43 9.53 1.53
C GLY A 109 10.41 9.37 2.66
N VAL A 110 10.49 8.31 3.45
CA VAL A 110 9.56 8.02 4.55
C VAL A 110 10.23 8.34 5.89
N HIS A 111 9.65 9.29 6.62
CA HIS A 111 10.21 9.83 7.86
C HIS A 111 9.28 9.71 9.06
N GLN A 112 7.98 9.55 8.83
CA GLN A 112 6.96 9.47 9.89
C GLN A 112 5.77 8.62 9.45
N THR A 113 4.90 8.27 10.39
CA THR A 113 3.78 7.36 10.10
C THR A 113 2.76 7.95 9.11
N SER A 114 2.57 9.27 9.08
CA SER A 114 1.69 9.91 8.10
C SER A 114 2.20 9.82 6.66
N ASP A 115 3.50 9.59 6.45
CA ASP A 115 4.04 9.30 5.12
C ASP A 115 3.53 7.96 4.58
N PHE A 116 3.30 6.97 5.45
CA PHE A 116 2.63 5.73 5.05
C PHE A 116 1.20 6.00 4.58
N GLY A 117 0.49 6.89 5.26
CA GLY A 117 -0.84 7.34 4.83
C GLY A 117 -0.80 7.99 3.45
N GLU A 118 0.17 8.85 3.18
CA GLU A 118 0.35 9.46 1.85
C GLU A 118 0.61 8.39 0.76
N LEU A 119 1.47 7.41 1.03
CA LEU A 119 1.74 6.30 0.12
C LEU A 119 0.48 5.47 -0.17
N VAL A 120 -0.27 5.09 0.86
CA VAL A 120 -1.52 4.33 0.74
C VAL A 120 -2.56 5.11 -0.06
N TYR A 121 -2.74 6.39 0.23
CA TYR A 121 -3.71 7.23 -0.49
C TYR A 121 -3.29 7.53 -1.93
N ASN A 122 -2.00 7.58 -2.21
CA ASN A 122 -1.49 7.62 -3.57
C ASN A 122 -1.86 6.33 -4.34
N LEU A 123 -1.72 5.16 -3.72
CA LEU A 123 -2.13 3.87 -4.30
C LEU A 123 -3.65 3.76 -4.50
N ILE A 124 -4.45 4.28 -3.56
CA ILE A 124 -5.91 4.36 -3.70
C ILE A 124 -6.28 5.27 -4.89
N ARG A 125 -5.61 6.43 -5.03
CA ARG A 125 -5.87 7.38 -6.12
C ARG A 125 -5.67 6.77 -7.51
N ILE A 126 -4.71 5.85 -7.65
CA ILE A 126 -4.43 5.15 -8.90
C ILE A 126 -5.09 3.77 -8.98
N GLU A 127 -6.10 3.53 -8.13
CA GLU A 127 -6.92 2.31 -8.10
C GLU A 127 -6.12 1.00 -7.86
N GLN A 128 -4.92 1.11 -7.26
CA GLN A 128 -4.09 -0.04 -6.89
C GLN A 128 -4.39 -0.56 -5.47
N MET A 129 -5.15 0.20 -4.68
CA MET A 129 -5.65 -0.18 -3.36
C MET A 129 -7.09 0.32 -3.19
N ARG A 130 -7.83 -0.31 -2.26
CA ARG A 130 -9.16 0.13 -1.85
C ARG A 130 -9.11 0.56 -0.38
N LYS A 131 -9.97 1.51 -0.02
CA LYS A 131 -10.19 1.93 1.35
C LYS A 131 -11.61 1.53 1.77
N SER A 132 -11.81 1.41 3.07
CA SER A 132 -13.13 1.36 3.68
C SER A 132 -13.71 2.78 3.82
N ASP A 133 -15.02 2.86 4.05
CA ASP A 133 -15.71 4.14 4.25
C ASP A 133 -15.27 4.89 5.51
N SER A 134 -14.73 4.17 6.50
CA SER A 134 -14.20 4.73 7.74
C SER A 134 -12.76 5.18 7.65
N ASP A 135 -11.96 4.64 6.72
CA ASP A 135 -10.53 4.95 6.61
C ASP A 135 -10.26 6.43 6.31
N ARG A 136 -9.35 7.02 7.08
CA ARG A 136 -8.94 8.42 7.01
C ARG A 136 -7.42 8.52 6.89
N ARG A 137 -6.90 9.61 6.29
CA ARG A 137 -5.43 9.85 6.27
C ARG A 137 -4.92 10.06 7.68
N GLU A 138 -5.77 10.63 8.52
CA GLU A 138 -5.60 10.91 9.92
C GLU A 138 -5.27 9.66 10.74
N ASP A 139 -5.71 8.47 10.30
CA ASP A 139 -5.42 7.19 10.98
C ASP A 139 -3.93 6.83 11.00
N PHE A 140 -3.13 7.48 10.15
CA PHE A 140 -1.69 7.30 10.05
C PHE A 140 -0.90 8.35 10.84
N HIS A 141 -1.55 9.39 11.38
CA HIS A 141 -0.84 10.48 12.05
C HIS A 141 -0.39 10.07 13.46
N ASP A 142 0.87 10.36 13.77
CA ASP A 142 1.47 10.24 15.11
C ASP A 142 1.24 8.88 15.80
N VAL A 143 1.16 7.78 15.03
CA VAL A 143 0.95 6.43 15.58
C VAL A 143 2.16 5.99 16.42
N TYR A 144 3.37 6.32 15.96
CA TYR A 144 4.60 6.23 16.74
C TYR A 144 5.69 7.16 16.19
N CYS A 145 6.69 7.44 17.01
CA CYS A 145 7.87 8.19 16.60
C CYS A 145 8.94 7.26 16.02
N PHE A 146 9.43 7.55 14.82
CA PHE A 146 10.50 6.79 14.15
C PHE A 146 11.83 6.81 14.92
N ASP A 147 12.08 7.87 15.69
CA ASP A 147 13.29 7.96 16.52
C ASP A 147 13.34 6.83 17.55
N ASN A 148 12.20 6.50 18.16
CA ASN A 148 12.15 5.46 19.19
C ASN A 148 11.80 4.07 18.61
N ALA A 149 11.05 4.03 17.51
CA ALA A 149 10.51 2.77 17.00
C ALA A 149 11.56 1.82 16.41
N PHE A 150 12.72 2.35 16.01
CA PHE A 150 13.81 1.62 15.36
C PHE A 150 15.13 1.66 16.14
N GLU A 151 15.11 2.13 17.38
CA GLU A 151 16.29 2.16 18.24
C GLU A 151 16.47 0.84 19.02
N PRO A 152 17.72 0.42 19.29
CA PRO A 152 17.99 -0.70 20.18
C PRO A 152 17.62 -0.37 21.63
N GLU A 153 16.86 -1.26 22.27
CA GLU A 153 16.69 -1.23 23.73
C GLU A 153 17.94 -1.82 24.40
N PHE A 154 18.59 -1.01 25.24
CA PHE A 154 19.71 -1.46 26.06
C PHE A 154 19.23 -1.69 27.50
N GLU A 155 19.20 -2.94 27.94
CA GLU A 155 19.05 -3.26 29.36
C GLU A 155 20.42 -3.31 30.04
N PHE A 156 20.60 -2.48 31.06
CA PHE A 156 21.78 -2.56 31.92
C PHE A 156 21.62 -3.72 32.90
N VAL A 157 22.36 -4.81 32.67
CA VAL A 157 22.51 -5.88 33.67
C VAL A 157 23.62 -5.47 34.63
N ALA A 158 23.24 -5.00 35.83
CA ALA A 158 24.20 -4.81 36.92
C ALA A 158 24.78 -6.18 37.28
N LYS A 159 26.12 -6.27 37.26
CA LYS A 159 26.83 -7.48 37.67
C LYS A 159 26.81 -7.50 39.19
N ASP A 160 26.12 -8.48 39.78
CA ASP A 160 26.24 -8.74 41.20
C ASP A 160 27.69 -9.16 41.48
N ASP A 161 28.41 -8.36 42.26
CA ASP A 161 29.75 -8.67 42.75
C ASP A 161 29.62 -9.80 43.80
N ASP A 162 30.19 -10.96 43.48
CA ASP A 162 30.27 -12.19 44.31
C ASP A 162 31.22 -12.04 45.51
#